data_AF-A0A286TV87-F1
#
_entry.id   AF-A0A286TV87-F1
#
_cell.length_a   1.000
_cell.length_b   1.000
_cell.length_c   1.000
_cell.angle_alpha   90.00
_cell.angle_beta   90.00
_cell.angle_gamma   90.00
#
_symmetry.space_group_name_H-M   'P 1'
#
loop_
_entity.id
_entity.type
_entity.pdbx_description
1 polymer ?
#
loop_
_entity_poly.entity_id
_entity_poly.type
_entity_poly.pdbx_seq_one_letter_code
_entity_poly.pdbx_strand_id
1 'polypeptide(L)' 'MAMPEVFGCDVINAIYRLESVPETGIITGCGERLKSIVNKTLKVNFIIRKPFNSSELLKCINKVFDEVK' A
#
# COMPACT_ATOMS: atom_id res chain seq x y z
N MET A 1 -13.37 -1.48 -12.39
CA MET A 1 -13.21 -0.93 -11.02
C MET A 1 -12.92 -2.09 -10.08
N ALA A 2 -11.94 -1.99 -9.17
CA ALA A 2 -11.58 -3.10 -8.28
C ALA A 2 -12.46 -3.19 -7.03
N MET A 3 -12.93 -2.04 -6.52
CA MET A 3 -13.91 -1.93 -5.43
C MET A 3 -14.93 -0.86 -5.82
N PRO A 4 -16.24 -1.17 -5.86
CA PRO A 4 -17.26 -0.16 -6.11
C PRO A 4 -17.35 0.78 -4.90
N GLU A 5 -17.61 2.07 -5.16
CA GLU A 5 -17.94 3.10 -4.16
C GLU A 5 -16.84 3.55 -3.18
N VAL A 6 -15.79 2.76 -2.98
CA VAL A 6 -14.68 3.06 -2.05
C VAL A 6 -13.35 3.08 -2.80
N PHE A 7 -12.53 4.09 -2.52
CA PHE A 7 -11.16 4.17 -3.04
C PHE A 7 -10.14 3.61 -2.03
N GLY A 8 -9.03 3.08 -2.52
CA GLY A 8 -7.96 2.58 -1.65
C GLY A 8 -7.41 3.62 -0.68
N CYS A 9 -7.45 4.92 -1.03
CA CYS A 9 -7.07 6.00 -0.12
C CYS A 9 -8.03 6.18 1.06
N ASP A 10 -9.33 5.91 0.88
CA ASP A 10 -10.31 5.98 1.97
C ASP A 10 -10.02 4.91 3.02
N VAL A 11 -9.65 3.71 2.57
CA VAL A 11 -9.24 2.60 3.43
C VAL A 11 -7.99 2.95 4.23
N ILE A 12 -6.97 3.54 3.59
CA ILE A 12 -5.74 3.97 4.28
C ILE A 12 -6.05 5.04 5.33
N ASN A 13 -6.87 6.03 4.99
CA ASN A 13 -7.29 7.06 5.94
C ASN A 13 -8.05 6.48 7.14
N ALA A 14 -8.87 5.45 6.93
CA ALA A 14 -9.55 4.75 8.01
C ALA A 14 -8.58 3.96 8.89
N ILE A 15 -7.59 3.28 8.31
CA ILE A 15 -6.54 2.54 9.02
C ILE A 15 -5.75 3.48 9.95
N TYR A 16 -5.45 4.71 9.51
CA TYR A 16 -4.75 5.70 10.33
C TYR A 16 -5.52 6.24 11.54
N ARG A 17 -6.83 5.96 11.62
CA ARG A 17 -7.68 6.33 12.76
C ARG A 17 -7.79 5.21 13.80
N LEU A 18 -7.20 4.04 13.54
CA LEU A 18 -7.15 2.93 14.49
C LEU A 18 -6.20 3.26 15.64
N GLU A 19 -6.49 2.71 16.82
CA GLU A 19 -5.65 2.86 18.02
C GLU A 19 -4.23 2.31 17.79
N SER A 20 -4.12 1.23 17.03
CA SER A 20 -2.87 0.68 16.52
C SER A 20 -2.88 0.65 15.00
N VAL A 21 -1.87 1.24 14.37
CA VAL A 21 -1.75 1.26 12.90
C VAL A 21 -1.01 -0.01 12.44
N PRO A 22 -1.64 -0.90 11.67
CA PRO A 22 -0.98 -2.08 11.10
C PRO A 22 -0.01 -1.71 9.98
N GLU A 23 0.94 -2.61 9.73
CA GLU A 23 1.79 -2.57 8.54
C GLU A 23 0.92 -2.61 7.27
N THR A 24 1.03 -1.58 6.43
CA THR A 24 0.12 -1.34 5.31
C THR A 24 0.87 -1.25 4.00
N GLY A 25 0.39 -1.94 2.96
CA GLY A 25 0.93 -1.89 1.60
C GLY A 25 -0.13 -1.54 0.55
N ILE A 26 0.28 -0.88 -0.53
CA ILE A 26 -0.60 -0.54 -1.67
C ILE A 26 -0.27 -1.39 -2.88
N ILE A 27 -1.30 -1.98 -3.49
CA ILE A 27 -1.22 -2.67 -4.77
C ILE A 27 -1.88 -1.82 -5.86
N THR A 28 -1.12 -1.33 -6.84
CA THR A 28 -1.60 -0.39 -7.88
C THR A 28 -1.53 -0.98 -9.29
N GLY A 29 -2.33 -0.44 -10.23
CA GLY A 29 -2.27 -0.78 -11.66
C GLY A 29 -1.23 0.00 -12.49
N CYS A 30 -1.02 -0.41 -13.75
CA CYS A 30 -0.23 0.30 -14.75
C CYS A 30 -0.99 1.50 -15.32
N GLY A 31 -0.90 2.66 -14.67
CA GLY A 31 -1.49 3.91 -15.18
C GLY A 31 -1.87 4.91 -14.10
N GLU A 32 -2.02 4.45 -12.86
CA GLU A 32 -2.38 5.28 -11.72
C GLU A 32 -1.16 6.09 -11.27
N ARG A 33 -1.22 7.42 -11.39
CA ARG A 33 -0.19 8.36 -10.92
C ARG A 33 -0.24 8.47 -9.39
N LEU A 34 0.02 7.38 -8.68
CA LEU A 34 -0.01 7.35 -7.22
C LEU A 34 1.24 7.95 -6.56
N LYS A 35 2.35 8.09 -7.30
CA LYS A 35 3.60 8.62 -6.72
C LYS A 35 3.45 10.00 -6.08
N SER A 36 2.58 10.87 -6.59
CA SER A 36 2.37 12.21 -6.02
C SER A 36 1.41 12.23 -4.83
N ILE A 37 0.39 11.36 -4.81
CA ILE A 37 -0.63 11.29 -3.76
C ILE A 37 -0.09 10.53 -2.54
N VAL A 38 0.64 9.43 -2.79
CA VAL A 38 1.20 8.59 -1.73
C VAL A 38 2.34 9.30 -1.00
N ASN A 39 3.28 9.93 -1.73
CA ASN A 39 4.42 10.61 -1.10
C ASN A 39 4.07 11.87 -0.29
N LYS A 40 2.91 12.50 -0.52
CA LYS A 40 2.50 13.70 0.23
C LYS A 40 1.48 13.44 1.34
N THR A 41 0.72 12.35 1.27
CA THR A 41 -0.49 12.19 2.11
C THR A 41 -0.68 10.80 2.69
N LEU A 42 -0.10 9.74 2.11
CA LEU A 42 -0.34 8.36 2.55
C LEU A 42 0.98 7.72 2.93
N LYS A 43 1.30 7.71 4.22
CA LYS A 43 2.42 6.93 4.73
C LYS A 43 2.03 5.45 4.59
N VAL A 44 2.78 4.66 3.83
CA VAL A 44 2.55 3.21 3.68
C VAL A 44 3.91 2.53 3.62
N ASN A 45 3.98 1.28 4.05
CA ASN A 45 5.24 0.55 4.20
C ASN A 45 5.80 0.08 2.86
N PHE A 46 4.94 -0.28 1.92
CA PHE A 46 5.35 -0.57 0.55
C PHE A 46 4.28 -0.26 -0.48
N ILE A 47 4.72 -0.10 -1.72
CA ILE A 47 3.86 0.04 -2.90
C ILE A 47 4.37 -0.95 -3.94
N ILE A 48 3.50 -1.81 -4.45
CA ILE A 48 3.81 -2.73 -5.54
C ILE A 48 2.86 -2.50 -6.71
N ARG A 49 3.40 -2.53 -7.93
CA ARG A 49 2.67 -2.20 -9.16
C ARG A 49 2.41 -3.46 -9.97
N LYS A 50 1.15 -3.68 -10.35
CA LYS A 50 0.73 -4.74 -11.27
C LYS A 50 1.20 -4.44 -12.69
N PRO A 51 1.58 -5.47 -13.47
CA PRO A 51 1.72 -6.87 -13.04
C PRO A 51 2.98 -7.07 -12.20
N PHE A 52 2.92 -7.98 -11.23
CA PHE A 52 4.06 -8.44 -10.43
C PHE A 52 3.94 -9.96 -10.22
N ASN A 53 5.06 -10.61 -9.93
CA ASN A 53 5.08 -12.03 -9.56
C ASN A 53 5.11 -12.22 -8.03
N SER A 54 4.95 -13.46 -7.57
CA SER A 54 4.93 -13.80 -6.14
C SER A 54 6.26 -13.48 -5.43
N SER A 55 7.40 -13.62 -6.11
CA SER A 55 8.72 -13.29 -5.54
C SER A 55 8.84 -11.79 -5.26
N GLU A 56 8.35 -10.95 -6.16
CA GLU A 56 8.33 -9.50 -5.98
C GLU A 56 7.46 -9.09 -4.78
N LEU A 57 6.27 -9.70 -4.64
CA LEU A 57 5.40 -9.44 -3.50
C LEU A 57 6.05 -9.90 -2.18
N LEU A 58 6.63 -11.11 -2.15
CA LEU A 58 7.30 -11.63 -0.96
C LEU A 58 8.48 -10.75 -0.53
N LYS A 59 9.26 -10.21 -1.49
CA LYS A 59 10.34 -9.25 -1.17
C LYS A 59 9.81 -7.99 -0.52
N CYS A 60 8.70 -7.43 -1.00
CA CYS A 60 8.08 -6.26 -0.39
C CYS A 60 7.61 -6.56 1.03
N ILE A 61 6.94 -7.69 1.23
CA ILE A 61 6.44 -8.11 2.55
C ILE A 61 7.60 -8.34 3.52
N ASN A 62 8.58 -9.16 3.14
CA ASN A 62 9.72 -9.47 4.00
C ASN A 62 10.50 -8.22 4.37
N LYS A 63 10.68 -7.25 3.46
CA LYS A 63 11.34 -5.98 3.79
C LYS A 63 10.66 -5.25 4.95
N VAL A 64 9.32 -5.27 5.02
CA VAL A 64 8.59 -4.61 6.12
C VAL A 64 8.79 -5.34 7.44
N PHE A 65 8.75 -6.67 7.44
CA PHE A 65 8.87 -7.46 8.65
C PHE A 65 10.32 -7.66 9.13
N ASP A 66 11.30 -7.61 8.22
CA ASP A 66 12.72 -7.74 8.53
C ASP A 66 13.37 -6.43 9.01
N GLU A 67 12.73 -5.27 8.77
CA GLU A 67 13.14 -3.96 9.33
C GLU A 67 12.85 -3.85 10.85
N VAL A 68 12.16 -4.83 11.44
CA VAL A 68 11.97 -4.97 12.90
C VAL A 68 13.13 -5.79 13.48
N LYS A 69 14.30 -5.15 13.62
CA LYS A 69 15.44 -5.65 14.41
C LYS A 69 15.92 -4.59 15.40
#